data_AF-A0A7Z2GJW6-F1
#
_entry.id   AF-A0A7Z2GJW6-F1
#
_cell.length_a   1.000
_cell.length_b   1.000
_cell.length_c   1.000
_cell.angle_alpha   90.00
_cell.angle_beta   90.00
_cell.angle_gamma   90.00
#
_symmetry.space_group_name_H-M   'P 1'
#
loop_
_entity.id
_entity.type
_entity.pdbx_description
1 polymer ?
#
loop_
_entity_poly.entity_id
_entity_poly.type
_entity_poly.pdbx_seq_one_letter_code
_entity_poly.pdbx_strand_id
1 'polypeptide(L)' 'MHVTATPLEGGASRYTYAAYVCHPGANAALPGHTVPFHADGDETWRSEQEAVDEAMHVGRSIVDGTHPDLSVLALVTHGY' A
#
# COMPACT_ATOMS: atom_id res chain seq x y z
N MET A 1 -5.52 5.82 -4.94
CA MET A 1 -4.95 4.73 -4.12
C MET A 1 -5.84 3.52 -4.26
N HIS A 2 -5.25 2.34 -4.43
CA HIS A 2 -5.99 1.07 -4.50
C HIS A 2 -5.46 0.13 -3.44
N VAL A 3 -6.38 -0.58 -2.78
CA VAL A 3 -6.09 -1.58 -1.76
C VAL A 3 -6.80 -2.86 -2.16
N THR A 4 -6.13 -3.98 -1.98
CA THR A 4 -6.69 -5.32 -2.15
C THR A 4 -6.33 -6.13 -0.92
N ALA A 5 -7.34 -6.43 -0.11
CA ALA A 5 -7.19 -7.38 0.98
C ALA A 5 -7.28 -8.80 0.41
N THR A 6 -6.42 -9.69 0.90
CA THR A 6 -6.32 -11.08 0.46
C THR A 6 -6.33 -12.00 1.67
N PRO A 7 -7.14 -13.07 1.68
CA PRO A 7 -7.08 -14.06 2.75
C PRO A 7 -5.77 -14.84 2.68
N LEU A 8 -5.16 -15.10 3.83
CA LEU A 8 -3.96 -15.91 3.95
C LEU A 8 -4.32 -17.38 3.97
N GLU A 9 -3.79 -18.15 3.02
CA GLU A 9 -3.99 -19.60 2.96
C GLU A 9 -3.16 -20.27 4.07
N GLY A 10 -3.83 -20.71 5.14
CA GLY A 10 -3.22 -21.52 6.21
C GLY A 10 -3.41 -21.01 7.64
N GLY A 11 -3.99 -19.82 7.84
CA GLY A 11 -4.27 -19.27 9.17
C GLY A 11 -5.73 -18.84 9.30
N ALA A 12 -6.43 -19.42 10.28
CA ALA A 12 -7.85 -19.15 10.59
C ALA A 12 -8.25 -17.69 10.33
N SER A 13 -9.05 -17.45 9.28
CA SER A 13 -9.65 -16.15 8.94
C SER A 13 -8.69 -14.95 9.00
N ARG A 14 -7.41 -15.15 8.64
CA ARG A 14 -6.44 -14.06 8.59
C ARG A 14 -6.38 -13.45 7.20
N TYR A 15 -6.32 -12.13 7.16
CA TYR A 15 -6.21 -11.33 5.95
C TYR A 15 -4.87 -10.61 5.96
N THR A 16 -4.30 -10.43 4.78
CA THR A 16 -3.22 -9.48 4.50
C THR A 16 -3.73 -8.46 3.48
N TYR A 17 -2.94 -7.42 3.19
CA TYR A 17 -3.25 -6.49 2.12
C TYR A 17 -2.05 -6.25 1.21
N ALA A 18 -2.36 -6.01 -0.05
CA ALA A 18 -1.46 -5.40 -1.01
C ALA A 18 -2.14 -4.14 -1.56
N ALA A 19 -1.40 -3.05 -1.66
CA ALA A 19 -1.92 -1.76 -2.04
C ALA A 19 -0.91 -1.00 -2.90
N TYR A 20 -1.40 0.01 -3.60
CA TYR A 20 -0.53 0.94 -4.30
C TYR A 20 -1.10 2.36 -4.27
N VAL A 21 -0.21 3.32 -4.12
CA VAL A 21 -0.53 4.74 -4.23
C VAL A 21 0.02 5.30 -5.54
N CYS A 22 -0.73 6.23 -6.11
CA CYS A 22 -0.32 7.02 -7.27
C CYS A 22 -0.25 8.48 -6.84
N HIS A 23 0.74 9.23 -7.32
CA HIS A 23 0.75 10.67 -7.13
C HIS A 23 -0.32 11.35 -8.00
N PRO A 24 -0.80 12.56 -7.66
CA PRO A 24 -1.69 13.32 -8.54
C PRO A 24 -1.01 13.55 -9.90
N GLY A 25 -1.70 13.19 -10.99
CA GLY A 25 -1.16 13.23 -12.36
C GLY A 25 -0.43 11.96 -12.82
N ALA A 26 -0.21 10.98 -11.94
CA ALA A 26 0.36 9.68 -12.32
C ALA A 26 -0.69 8.78 -12.96
N ASN A 27 -0.27 7.99 -13.95
CA ASN A 27 -1.11 6.98 -14.57
C ASN A 27 -0.77 5.60 -14.00
N ALA A 28 -1.74 4.94 -13.35
CA ALA A 28 -1.56 3.61 -12.76
C ALA A 28 -1.18 2.52 -13.79
N ALA A 29 -1.40 2.77 -15.08
CA ALA A 29 -1.00 1.88 -16.16
C ALA A 29 0.49 2.02 -16.56
N LEU A 30 1.22 3.02 -16.06
CA LEU A 30 2.62 3.27 -16.41
C LEU A 30 3.55 2.77 -15.29
N PRO A 31 4.63 2.03 -15.64
CA PRO A 31 5.63 1.61 -14.65
C PRO A 31 6.35 2.83 -14.07
N GLY A 32 6.63 2.81 -12.76
CA GLY A 32 7.28 3.94 -12.07
C GLY A 32 6.36 5.12 -11.74
N HIS A 33 5.04 4.98 -11.94
CA HIS A 33 4.03 5.98 -11.54
C HIS A 33 3.21 5.56 -10.31
N THR A 34 3.50 4.38 -9.75
CA THR A 34 2.85 3.84 -8.57
C THR A 34 3.90 3.43 -7.53
N VAL A 35 3.62 3.68 -6.25
CA VAL A 35 4.36 3.06 -5.13
C VAL A 35 3.54 1.87 -4.67
N PRO A 36 3.95 0.63 -4.98
CA PRO A 36 3.36 -0.54 -4.34
C PRO A 36 3.81 -0.60 -2.88
N PHE A 37 2.92 -1.02 -2.00
CA PHE A 37 3.19 -1.30 -0.60
C PHE A 37 2.26 -2.41 -0.12
N HIS A 38 2.68 -3.14 0.88
CA HIS A 38 1.96 -4.26 1.46
C HIS A 38 2.27 -4.34 2.94
N ALA A 39 1.45 -5.09 3.67
CA ALA A 39 1.76 -5.52 5.01
C ALA A 39 3.17 -6.13 5.07
N ASP A 40 3.98 -5.76 6.06
CA ASP A 40 5.25 -6.46 6.31
C ASP A 40 4.86 -7.89 6.73
N GLY A 41 5.33 -8.92 6.03
CA GLY A 41 4.66 -10.24 5.93
C GLY A 41 4.31 -11.03 7.21
N ASP A 42 4.60 -10.50 8.40
CA ASP A 42 4.10 -10.97 9.70
C ASP A 42 2.75 -10.35 10.11
N GLU A 43 2.39 -9.20 9.55
CA GLU A 43 1.16 -8.47 9.86
C GLU A 43 -0.06 -9.12 9.20
N THR A 44 -1.01 -9.50 10.05
CA THR A 44 -2.22 -10.22 9.64
C THR A 44 -3.42 -9.73 10.43
N TRP A 45 -4.54 -9.51 9.75
CA TRP A 45 -5.78 -8.99 10.31
C TRP A 45 -6.84 -10.07 10.41
N ARG A 46 -7.81 -9.90 11.33
CA ARG A 46 -8.92 -10.86 11.49
C ARG A 46 -10.04 -10.65 10.48
N SER A 47 -10.04 -9.50 9.81
CA SER A 47 -11.09 -9.10 8.88
C SER A 47 -10.51 -8.37 7.68
N GLU A 48 -11.16 -8.55 6.54
CA GLU A 48 -10.87 -7.82 5.30
C GLU A 48 -10.91 -6.29 5.50
N GLN A 49 -11.89 -5.81 6.27
CA GLN A 49 -12.06 -4.39 6.58
C GLN A 49 -10.91 -3.81 7.41
N GLU A 50 -10.41 -4.56 8.40
CA GLU A 50 -9.27 -4.15 9.22
C GLU A 50 -7.99 -4.04 8.36
N ALA A 51 -7.77 -5.02 7.48
CA ALA A 51 -6.66 -4.97 6.53
C ALA A 51 -6.75 -3.76 5.59
N VAL A 52 -7.95 -3.41 5.13
CA VAL A 52 -8.17 -2.24 4.28
C VAL A 52 -7.95 -0.94 5.05
N ASP A 53 -8.45 -0.84 6.29
CA ASP A 53 -8.31 0.38 7.11
C ASP A 53 -6.83 0.67 7.41
N GLU A 54 -6.07 -0.35 7.80
CA GLU A 54 -4.62 -0.23 8.01
C GLU A 54 -3.89 0.12 6.72
N ALA A 55 -4.23 -0.53 5.59
CA ALA A 55 -3.65 -0.17 4.31
C ALA A 55 -3.89 1.31 3.97
N MET A 56 -5.10 1.82 4.22
CA MET A 56 -5.47 3.21 4.01
C MET A 56 -4.70 4.16 4.93
N HIS A 57 -4.50 3.77 6.20
CA HIS A 57 -3.68 4.50 7.15
C HIS A 57 -2.23 4.62 6.65
N VAL A 58 -1.61 3.51 6.28
CA VAL A 58 -0.24 3.45 5.74
C VAL A 58 -0.15 4.24 4.44
N GLY A 59 -1.06 4.03 3.50
CA GLY A 59 -1.08 4.73 2.22
C GLY A 59 -1.24 6.25 2.38
N ARG A 60 -1.98 6.71 3.39
CA ARG A 60 -2.07 8.13 3.74
C ARG A 60 -0.71 8.67 4.18
N SER A 61 0.02 7.96 5.04
CA SER A 61 1.36 8.36 5.47
C SER A 61 2.37 8.37 4.31
N ILE A 62 2.25 7.46 3.34
CA ILE A 62 3.10 7.44 2.13
C ILE A 62 2.81 8.66 1.24
N VAL A 63 1.52 9.01 1.07
CA VAL A 63 1.09 10.18 0.29
C VAL A 63 1.50 11.49 0.96
N ASP A 64 1.37 11.56 2.29
CA ASP A 64 1.76 12.70 3.10
C ASP A 64 3.29 12.83 3.26
N GLY A 65 4.03 11.76 2.95
CA GLY A 65 5.48 11.69 3.04
C GLY A 65 6.00 11.52 4.48
N THR A 66 5.14 11.09 5.39
CA THR A 66 5.45 10.83 6.81
C THR A 66 5.76 9.37 7.09
N HIS A 67 5.60 8.49 6.10
CA HIS A 67 5.95 7.08 6.24
C HIS A 67 7.49 6.91 6.29
N PRO A 68 8.03 6.09 7.21
CA PRO A 68 9.47 6.03 7.49
C PRO A 68 10.30 5.49 6.32
N ASP A 69 9.76 4.54 5.55
CA ASP A 69 10.49 3.84 4.48
C ASP A 69 10.06 4.23 3.05
N LEU A 70 8.82 4.70 2.89
CA LEU A 70 8.18 4.86 1.58
C LEU A 70 7.63 6.29 1.48
N SER A 71 7.74 6.92 0.31
CA SER A 71 7.12 8.21 0.08
C SER A 71 6.80 8.40 -1.40
N VAL A 72 5.64 8.99 -1.71
CA VAL A 72 5.33 9.36 -3.10
C VAL A 72 6.27 10.42 -3.66
N LEU A 73 6.95 11.18 -2.80
CA LEU A 73 7.95 12.17 -3.20
C LEU A 73 9.24 11.50 -3.74
N ALA A 74 9.55 10.28 -3.30
CA ALA A 74 10.72 9.54 -3.79
C ALA A 74 10.60 9.14 -5.27
N LEU A 75 9.38 8.91 -5.78
CA LEU A 75 9.11 8.69 -7.20
C LEU A 75 9.56 9.87 -8.07
N VAL A 76 9.47 11.10 -7.55
CA VAL A 76 9.83 12.32 -8.28
C VAL A 76 11.35 12.43 -8.48
N THR A 77 12.17 11.73 -7.69
CA THR A 77 13.63 11.81 -7.80
C THR A 77 14.25 10.84 -8.82
N HIS A 78 13.50 9.82 -9.27
CA HIS A 78 14.01 8.82 -10.25
C HIS A 78 13.58 9.09 -11.70
N GLY A 79 12.95 10.23 -11.98
CA GLY A 79 12.65 10.67 -13.35
C GLY A 79 13.71 11.62 -13.89
N TYR A 80 14.87 11.11 -14.29
CA TYR A 80 15.78 11.81 -15.20
C TYR A 80 16.31 10.88 -16.29
#